data_AF-A0A2V9LSL6-F1
#
_entry.id   AF-A0A2V9LSL6-F1
#
_cell.length_a   1.000
_cell.length_b   1.000
_cell.length_c   1.000
_cell.angle_alpha   90.00
_cell.angle_beta   90.00
_cell.angle_gamma   90.00
#
_symmetry.space_group_name_H-M   'P 1'
#
loop_
_entity.id
_entity.type
_entity.pdbx_description
1 polymer ?
#
loop_
_entity_poly.entity_id
_entity_poly.type
_entity_poly.pdbx_seq_one_letter_code
_entity_poly.pdbx_strand_id
1 'polypeptide(L)'
;MMGDRKYRQRGYQDTGREERESRPKARQENFGPRTPKMPGTHAVSRCGGCGGVLPEGIDPKGKCPRCGFELHSCKQCAYFDTSARFECTQPVLVRIPRKDVKNECGFYSLRFTVERQTTLPQGARPQRNDPRQAFENLFKK
;
A
#
# COMPACT_ATOMS: atom_id res chain seq x y z
N MET A 1 28.53 -32.39 54.19
CA MET A 1 27.98 -33.12 53.03
C MET A 1 28.69 -32.63 51.78
N MET A 2 29.17 -33.59 51.00
CA MET A 2 29.95 -33.46 49.76
C MET A 2 29.30 -32.55 48.72
N GLY A 3 30.13 -31.90 47.90
CA GLY A 3 29.65 -31.22 46.71
C GLY A 3 30.70 -30.47 45.91
N ASP A 4 31.88 -31.06 45.71
CA ASP A 4 32.85 -30.66 44.66
C ASP A 4 32.13 -30.48 43.31
N ARG A 5 31.77 -29.25 42.95
CA ARG A 5 31.30 -28.94 41.60
C ARG A 5 32.48 -28.55 40.75
N LYS A 6 33.21 -29.57 40.27
CA LYS A 6 34.38 -29.50 39.38
C LYS A 6 34.06 -28.96 37.96
N TYR A 7 32.88 -28.37 37.74
CA TYR A 7 32.52 -27.78 36.45
C TYR A 7 31.53 -26.61 36.64
N ARG A 8 32.09 -25.40 36.81
CA ARG A 8 31.35 -24.14 36.62
C ARG A 8 31.35 -23.83 35.13
N GLN A 9 30.40 -24.40 34.38
CA GLN A 9 30.17 -23.96 33.01
C GLN A 9 29.67 -22.52 33.03
N ARG A 10 30.41 -21.62 32.38
CA ARG A 10 29.97 -20.25 32.13
C ARG A 10 28.81 -20.32 31.14
N GLY A 11 27.59 -20.24 31.65
CA GLY A 11 26.38 -20.31 30.85
C GLY A 11 26.17 -19.02 30.05
N TYR A 12 25.44 -19.13 28.94
CA TYR A 12 25.06 -18.05 28.01
C TYR A 12 24.24 -16.90 28.63
N GLN A 13 24.08 -16.91 29.96
CA GLN A 13 23.36 -15.92 30.75
C GLN A 13 24.31 -14.97 31.50
N ASP A 14 25.62 -15.20 31.46
CA ASP A 14 26.65 -14.41 32.17
C ASP A 14 27.20 -13.22 31.35
N THR A 15 26.88 -13.12 30.06
CA THR A 15 27.21 -11.92 29.28
C THR A 15 26.06 -10.93 29.41
N GLY A 16 26.25 -9.95 30.29
CA GLY A 16 25.42 -8.74 30.35
C GLY A 16 25.18 -8.21 28.94
N ARG A 17 23.93 -7.82 28.68
CA ARG A 17 23.46 -7.27 27.40
C ARG A 17 24.18 -5.95 27.13
N GLU A 18 25.38 -6.03 26.56
CA GLU A 18 26.08 -4.86 26.03
C GLU A 18 25.27 -4.30 24.85
N GLU A 19 25.07 -3.00 24.89
CA GLU A 19 24.26 -2.25 23.95
C GLU A 19 24.87 -2.38 22.55
N ARG A 20 24.14 -3.06 21.65
CA ARG A 20 24.63 -3.42 20.33
C ARG A 20 24.80 -2.15 19.49
N GLU A 21 26.03 -1.65 19.39
CA GLU A 21 26.37 -0.50 18.55
C GLU A 21 25.87 -0.69 17.11
N SER A 22 25.37 0.39 16.52
CA SER A 22 24.74 0.41 15.20
C SER A 22 25.73 -0.02 14.13
N ARG A 23 25.53 -1.23 13.61
CA ARG A 23 26.34 -1.81 12.53
C ARG A 23 26.33 -0.87 11.30
N PRO A 24 27.50 -0.48 10.75
CA PRO A 24 27.55 0.37 9.56
C PRO A 24 26.92 -0.36 8.36
N LYS A 25 26.18 0.38 7.53
CA LYS A 25 25.49 -0.16 6.35
C LYS A 25 26.51 -0.82 5.42
N ALA A 26 26.30 -2.11 5.13
CA ALA A 26 27.16 -2.88 4.25
C ALA A 26 27.28 -2.19 2.87
N ARG A 27 28.52 -1.97 2.44
CA ARG A 27 28.85 -1.42 1.12
C ARG A 27 28.32 -2.38 0.06
N GLN A 28 27.48 -1.91 -0.85
CA GLN A 28 26.91 -2.73 -1.92
C GLN A 28 28.02 -3.18 -2.86
N GLU A 29 28.33 -4.48 -2.84
CA GLU A 29 29.22 -5.11 -3.80
C GLU A 29 28.48 -5.20 -5.14
N ASN A 30 28.98 -4.47 -6.15
CA ASN A 30 28.35 -4.33 -7.46
C ASN A 30 28.55 -5.55 -8.39
N PHE A 31 29.04 -6.68 -7.87
CA PHE A 31 29.26 -7.92 -8.63
C PHE A 31 28.07 -8.86 -8.45
N GLY A 32 27.02 -8.65 -9.25
CA GLY A 32 25.86 -9.52 -9.35
C GLY A 32 24.84 -8.99 -10.37
N PRO A 33 23.94 -9.85 -10.90
CA PRO A 33 22.85 -9.39 -11.77
C PRO A 33 22.00 -8.35 -11.03
N ARG A 34 21.84 -7.16 -11.62
CA ARG A 34 21.10 -6.05 -10.99
C ARG A 34 19.69 -6.51 -10.63
N THR A 35 19.30 -6.35 -9.37
CA THR A 35 17.93 -6.63 -8.95
C THR A 35 16.98 -5.70 -9.72
N PRO A 36 15.94 -6.25 -10.40
CA PRO A 36 14.99 -5.42 -11.10
C PRO A 36 14.27 -4.51 -10.11
N LYS A 37 14.19 -3.21 -10.42
CA LYS A 37 13.39 -2.27 -9.63
C LYS A 37 11.93 -2.69 -9.72
N MET A 38 11.35 -3.17 -8.61
CA MET A 38 9.93 -3.48 -8.58
C MET A 38 9.12 -2.18 -8.79
N PRO A 39 8.07 -2.19 -9.61
CA PRO A 39 7.19 -1.05 -9.77
C PRO A 39 6.55 -0.70 -8.42
N GLY A 40 6.38 0.60 -8.16
CA GLY A 40 5.68 1.07 -6.96
C GLY A 40 4.23 0.58 -6.93
N THR A 41 3.59 0.66 -5.77
CA THR A 41 2.16 0.39 -5.61
C THR A 41 1.43 1.68 -5.22
N HIS A 42 0.21 1.86 -5.71
CA HIS A 42 -0.65 2.99 -5.35
C HIS A 42 -2.07 2.51 -5.03
N ALA A 43 -2.74 3.19 -4.11
CA ALA A 43 -4.12 2.87 -3.73
C ALA A 43 -5.09 3.60 -4.67
N VAL A 44 -5.92 2.84 -5.37
CA VAL A 44 -6.89 3.36 -6.34
C VAL A 44 -8.29 3.05 -5.82
N SER A 45 -9.18 4.05 -5.84
CA SER A 45 -10.61 3.81 -5.66
C SER A 45 -11.32 3.97 -7.01
N ARG A 46 -12.35 3.15 -7.24
CA ARG A 46 -13.18 3.20 -8.46
C ARG A 46 -14.63 3.40 -8.08
N CYS A 47 -15.34 4.17 -8.89
CA CYS A 47 -16.78 4.29 -8.79
C CYS A 47 -17.44 2.97 -9.23
N GLY A 48 -18.09 2.25 -8.33
CA GLY A 48 -18.92 1.08 -8.66
C GLY A 48 -20.19 1.36 -9.50
N GLY A 49 -20.48 2.62 -9.87
CA GLY A 49 -21.50 2.94 -10.88
C GLY A 49 -20.94 2.90 -12.31
N CYS A 50 -19.87 3.66 -12.58
CA CYS A 50 -19.31 3.83 -13.93
C CYS A 50 -17.93 3.18 -14.14
N GLY A 51 -17.35 2.56 -13.11
CA GLY A 51 -16.00 1.98 -13.12
C GLY A 51 -14.85 2.99 -13.17
N GLY A 52 -15.15 4.31 -13.24
CA GLY A 52 -14.13 5.35 -13.33
C GLY A 52 -13.24 5.41 -12.10
N VAL A 53 -11.93 5.60 -12.31
CA VAL A 53 -10.97 5.87 -11.23
C VAL A 53 -11.31 7.21 -10.59
N LEU A 54 -11.45 7.21 -9.27
CA LEU A 54 -11.68 8.41 -8.48
C LEU A 54 -10.33 9.06 -8.14
N PRO A 55 -10.28 10.40 -8.03
CA PRO A 55 -9.08 11.10 -7.63
C PRO A 55 -8.67 10.75 -6.20
N GLU A 56 -7.37 10.86 -5.92
CA GLU A 56 -6.84 10.72 -4.56
C GLU A 56 -7.42 11.82 -3.66
N GLY A 57 -7.81 11.46 -2.43
CA GLY A 57 -8.39 12.40 -1.46
C GLY A 57 -9.85 12.78 -1.70
N ILE A 58 -10.60 12.04 -2.53
CA ILE A 58 -12.03 12.31 -2.72
C ILE A 58 -12.84 12.15 -1.43
N ASP A 59 -13.79 13.06 -1.21
CA ASP A 59 -14.70 12.97 -0.08
C ASP A 59 -15.61 11.74 -0.23
N PRO A 60 -15.61 10.79 0.74
CA PRO A 60 -16.46 9.60 0.69
C PRO A 60 -17.95 9.93 0.69
N LYS A 61 -18.33 11.11 1.23
CA LYS A 61 -19.70 11.62 1.26
C LYS A 61 -20.13 12.33 -0.03
N GLY A 62 -19.20 12.54 -0.95
CA GLY A 62 -19.41 13.26 -2.20
C GLY A 62 -20.09 12.44 -3.29
N LYS A 63 -20.05 13.01 -4.50
CA LYS A 63 -20.55 12.38 -5.72
C LYS A 63 -19.38 12.14 -6.68
N CYS A 64 -19.51 11.11 -7.51
CA CYS A 64 -18.54 10.83 -8.56
C CYS A 64 -18.55 11.98 -9.60
N PRO A 65 -17.39 12.54 -9.96
CA PRO A 65 -17.31 13.65 -10.93
C PRO A 65 -17.68 13.24 -12.36
N ARG A 66 -17.67 11.93 -12.68
CA ARG A 66 -17.96 11.42 -14.02
C ARG A 66 -19.43 11.10 -14.26
N CYS A 67 -20.10 10.46 -13.30
CA CYS A 67 -21.48 9.99 -13.45
C CYS A 67 -22.46 10.50 -12.40
N GLY A 68 -22.00 11.30 -11.42
CA GLY A 68 -22.85 11.82 -10.35
C GLY A 68 -23.27 10.79 -9.30
N PHE A 69 -22.78 9.54 -9.38
CA PHE A 69 -23.11 8.48 -8.43
C PHE A 69 -22.67 8.83 -7.01
N GLU A 70 -23.50 8.53 -6.02
CA GLU A 70 -23.22 8.84 -4.62
C GLU A 70 -22.18 7.85 -4.05
N LEU A 71 -21.03 8.41 -3.65
CA LEU A 71 -19.91 7.59 -3.19
C LEU A 71 -20.24 6.90 -1.88
N HIS A 72 -21.00 7.55 -1.00
CA HIS A 72 -21.46 6.98 0.27
C HIS A 72 -22.63 5.99 0.07
N SER A 73 -22.39 4.91 -0.64
CA SER A 73 -23.38 3.85 -0.89
C SER A 73 -22.79 2.48 -0.57
N CYS A 74 -23.64 1.49 -0.28
CA CYS A 74 -23.15 0.16 0.12
C CYS A 74 -22.29 -0.46 -0.98
N LYS A 75 -22.59 -0.20 -2.26
CA LYS A 75 -21.78 -0.72 -3.38
C LYS A 75 -20.34 -0.20 -3.43
N GLN A 76 -20.06 0.96 -2.82
CA GLN A 76 -18.68 1.49 -2.71
C GLN A 76 -17.99 1.11 -1.41
N CYS A 77 -18.69 0.42 -0.50
CA CYS A 77 -18.15 0.11 0.82
C CYS A 77 -17.14 -1.05 0.75
N ALA A 78 -16.04 -0.95 1.48
CA ALA A 78 -15.05 -2.01 1.63
C ALA A 78 -15.62 -3.27 2.33
N TYR A 79 -16.65 -3.10 3.15
CA TYR A 79 -17.28 -4.16 3.97
C TYR A 79 -18.52 -4.78 3.32
N PHE A 80 -18.85 -4.39 2.09
CA PHE A 80 -20.00 -4.93 1.39
C PHE A 80 -19.71 -6.36 0.92
N ASP A 81 -20.50 -7.30 1.42
CA ASP A 81 -20.38 -8.73 1.12
C ASP A 81 -21.78 -9.33 0.99
N THR A 82 -22.15 -9.78 -0.20
CA THR A 82 -23.47 -10.35 -0.49
C THR A 82 -23.76 -11.66 0.25
N SER A 83 -22.73 -12.34 0.75
CA SER A 83 -22.89 -13.60 1.50
C SER A 83 -23.18 -13.39 3.00
N ALA A 84 -22.92 -12.19 3.52
CA ALA A 84 -23.09 -11.87 4.93
C ALA A 84 -24.52 -11.43 5.27
N ARG A 85 -24.88 -11.51 6.57
CA ARG A 85 -26.17 -11.00 7.07
C ARG A 85 -26.29 -9.50 6.75
N PHE A 86 -27.42 -9.12 6.16
CA PHE A 86 -27.68 -7.74 5.67
C PHE A 86 -26.74 -7.23 4.57
N GLU A 87 -25.99 -8.14 3.94
CA GLU A 87 -25.02 -7.87 2.88
C GLU A 87 -23.82 -7.02 3.37
N CYS A 88 -23.45 -7.14 4.65
CA CYS A 88 -22.36 -6.40 5.27
C CYS A 88 -21.62 -7.28 6.29
N THR A 89 -20.29 -7.17 6.32
CA THR A 89 -19.47 -7.89 7.31
C THR A 89 -19.43 -7.22 8.68
N GLN A 90 -19.86 -5.95 8.77
CA GLN A 90 -19.96 -5.20 10.03
C GLN A 90 -21.29 -5.47 10.76
N PRO A 91 -21.34 -5.33 12.09
CA PRO A 91 -22.55 -5.55 12.88
C PRO A 91 -23.56 -4.42 12.68
N VAL A 92 -24.28 -4.43 11.56
CA VAL A 92 -25.32 -3.44 11.25
C VAL A 92 -26.65 -3.88 11.89
N LEU A 93 -27.31 -2.98 12.61
CA LEU A 93 -28.59 -3.26 13.27
C LEU A 93 -29.77 -3.37 12.29
N VAL A 94 -29.75 -2.57 11.22
CA VAL A 94 -30.84 -2.45 10.24
C VAL A 94 -30.32 -2.68 8.83
N ARG A 95 -31.06 -3.47 8.04
CA ARG A 95 -30.75 -3.68 6.62
C ARG A 95 -31.04 -2.42 5.81
N ILE A 96 -30.05 -1.95 5.07
CA ILE A 96 -30.23 -0.87 4.07
C ILE A 96 -30.86 -1.48 2.80
N PRO A 97 -32.07 -1.08 2.37
CA PRO A 97 -32.76 -1.70 1.22
C PRO A 97 -32.20 -1.25 -0.13
N ARG A 98 -31.85 0.04 -0.26
CA ARG A 98 -31.27 0.62 -1.48
C ARG A 98 -29.75 0.67 -1.35
N LYS A 99 -29.02 -0.17 -2.08
CA LYS A 99 -27.55 -0.24 -2.02
C LYS A 99 -26.83 0.74 -2.97
N ASP A 100 -27.59 1.29 -3.92
CA ASP A 100 -27.15 2.23 -4.96
C ASP A 100 -27.23 3.70 -4.58
N VAL A 101 -27.96 4.01 -3.50
CA VAL A 101 -28.25 5.37 -3.07
C VAL A 101 -27.39 5.70 -1.84
N LYS A 102 -27.19 6.99 -1.59
CA LYS A 102 -26.55 7.50 -0.39
C LYS A 102 -27.20 6.90 0.85
N ASN A 103 -26.36 6.32 1.69
CA ASN A 103 -26.72 5.86 3.01
C ASN A 103 -26.00 6.70 4.06
N GLU A 104 -26.48 6.60 5.29
CA GLU A 104 -25.88 7.27 6.45
C GLU A 104 -25.24 6.24 7.38
N CYS A 105 -24.74 5.14 6.83
CA CYS A 105 -24.09 4.10 7.61
C CYS A 105 -22.82 4.65 8.27
N GLY A 106 -22.74 4.57 9.59
CA GLY A 106 -21.56 5.01 10.36
C GLY A 106 -20.33 4.12 10.20
N PHE A 107 -20.51 2.86 9.79
CA PHE A 107 -19.42 1.92 9.51
C PHE A 107 -18.91 1.99 8.07
N TYR A 108 -19.33 3.01 7.32
CA TYR A 108 -18.93 3.14 5.93
C TYR A 108 -17.43 3.41 5.80
N SER A 109 -16.78 2.67 4.91
CA SER A 109 -15.41 2.91 4.49
C SER A 109 -15.31 2.72 2.98
N LEU A 110 -14.72 3.68 2.27
CA LEU A 110 -14.57 3.62 0.82
C LEU A 110 -13.63 2.48 0.43
N ARG A 111 -14.00 1.68 -0.58
CA ARG A 111 -13.18 0.58 -1.07
C ARG A 111 -11.98 1.11 -1.87
N PHE A 112 -10.79 0.70 -1.45
CA PHE A 112 -9.54 0.93 -2.18
C PHE A 112 -8.93 -0.40 -2.63
N THR A 113 -8.32 -0.39 -3.81
CA THR A 113 -7.54 -1.49 -4.35
C THR A 113 -6.10 -1.05 -4.55
N VAL A 114 -5.15 -1.86 -4.11
CA VAL A 114 -3.71 -1.57 -4.30
C VAL A 114 -3.29 -2.08 -5.68
N GLU A 115 -2.84 -1.17 -6.54
CA GLU A 115 -2.44 -1.47 -7.91
C GLU A 115 -0.95 -1.21 -8.12
N ARG A 116 -0.30 -2.09 -8.91
CA ARG A 116 1.07 -1.86 -9.35
C ARG A 116 1.09 -0.71 -10.33
N GLN A 117 1.86 0.31 -9.99
CA GLN A 117 2.08 1.47 -10.81
C GLN A 117 3.00 1.08 -11.97
N THR A 118 2.42 0.73 -13.13
CA THR A 118 3.17 0.41 -14.35
C THR A 118 3.62 1.66 -15.10
N THR A 119 3.09 2.83 -14.74
CA THR A 119 3.46 4.13 -15.30
C THR A 119 4.53 4.78 -14.43
N LEU A 120 5.69 5.10 -15.00
CA LEU A 120 6.65 5.96 -14.30
C LEU A 120 5.94 7.26 -13.90
N PRO A 121 6.10 7.75 -12.65
CA PRO A 121 5.52 9.02 -12.23
C PRO A 121 5.92 10.09 -13.25
N GLN A 122 5.03 11.03 -13.54
CA GLN A 122 5.21 12.00 -14.63
C GLN A 122 6.49 12.85 -14.50
N GLY A 123 7.16 12.87 -13.33
CA GLY A 123 8.48 13.48 -13.11
C GLY A 123 9.69 12.54 -13.15
N ALA A 124 9.50 11.22 -13.33
CA ALA A 124 10.58 10.22 -13.45
C ALA A 124 10.59 9.53 -14.83
N ARG A 125 9.82 10.03 -15.80
CA ARG A 125 10.28 9.88 -17.18
C ARG A 125 11.59 10.66 -17.20
N PRO A 126 12.76 10.06 -17.51
CA PRO A 126 13.87 10.89 -17.96
C PRO A 126 13.23 11.78 -19.02
N GLN A 127 13.40 13.11 -18.88
CA GLN A 127 13.17 14.02 -20.00
C GLN A 127 13.62 13.23 -21.22
N ARG A 128 12.70 12.94 -22.15
CA ARG A 128 13.10 12.39 -23.44
C ARG A 128 13.92 13.52 -24.02
N ASN A 129 15.18 13.62 -23.61
CA ASN A 129 16.16 14.47 -24.22
C ASN A 129 16.01 14.12 -25.68
N ASP A 130 15.75 15.16 -26.47
CA ASP A 130 15.58 15.05 -27.89
C ASP A 130 16.62 14.04 -28.39
N PRO A 131 16.25 12.96 -29.09
CA PRO A 131 17.19 11.87 -29.39
C PRO A 131 18.48 12.38 -30.05
N ARG A 132 18.39 13.52 -30.75
CA ARG A 132 19.53 14.27 -31.29
C ARG A 132 20.45 14.83 -30.20
N GLN A 133 19.89 15.45 -29.17
CA GLN A 133 20.64 16.02 -28.04
C GLN A 133 21.31 14.94 -27.18
N ALA A 134 20.66 13.78 -27.01
CA ALA A 134 21.27 12.61 -26.36
C ALA A 134 22.46 12.06 -27.19
N PHE A 135 22.35 12.06 -28.52
CA PHE A 135 23.43 11.66 -29.42
C PHE A 135 24.62 12.63 -29.36
N GLU A 136 24.38 13.94 -29.44
CA GLU A 136 25.45 14.94 -29.41
C GLU A 136 26.26 14.92 -28.10
N ASN A 137 25.62 14.64 -26.96
CA ASN A 137 26.30 14.57 -25.66
C ASN A 137 27.29 13.39 -25.55
N LEU A 138 27.21 12.38 -26.42
CA LEU A 138 28.20 11.29 -26.46
C LEU A 138 29.52 11.72 -27.10
N PHE A 139 29.49 12.75 -27.95
CA PHE A 139 30.66 13.22 -28.70
C PHE A 139 31.23 14.53 -28.18
N LYS A 140 30.60 15.14 -27.17
CA LYS A 140 31.11 16.33 -26.48
C LYS A 140 32.06 15.88 -25.36
N LYS A 141 33.36 16.01 -25.61
CA LYS A 141 34.44 15.85 -24.63
C LYS A 141 34.97 17.22 -24.20
#